data_AF-A0A3G6TBM9-F1
#
_entry.id   AF-A0A3G6TBM9-F1
#
_cell.length_a   1.000
_cell.length_b   1.000
_cell.length_c   1.000
_cell.angle_alpha   90.00
_cell.angle_beta   90.00
_cell.angle_gamma   90.00
#
_symmetry.space_group_name_H-M   'P 1'
#
loop_
_entity.id
_entity.type
_entity.pdbx_description
1 polymer ?
#
loop_
_entity_poly.entity_id
_entity_poly.type
_entity_poly.pdbx_seq_one_letter_code
_entity_poly.pdbx_strand_id
1 'polypeptide(L)'
;MNLIIVDNSTKQFDYFMHASLDIQNHIIANILKINKKNNTCLTVITETETNYYEDLGYIINQGLYDNLVFEYNSNLVEGEKELIRWINK
;
A
#
# COMPACT_ATOMS: atom_id res chain seq x y z
N MET A 1 4.74 -6.58 13.89
CA MET A 1 4.44 -7.37 12.68
C MET A 1 4.87 -6.55 11.49
N ASN A 2 5.28 -7.21 10.42
CA ASN A 2 5.70 -6.54 9.19
C ASN A 2 4.57 -6.57 8.17
N LEU A 3 4.52 -5.57 7.30
CA LEU A 3 3.56 -5.49 6.20
C LEU A 3 4.29 -5.10 4.91
N ILE A 4 3.98 -5.78 3.82
CA ILE A 4 4.46 -5.46 2.47
C ILE A 4 3.25 -5.11 1.60
N ILE A 5 3.38 -4.06 0.79
CA ILE A 5 2.48 -3.76 -0.32
C ILE A 5 3.23 -4.10 -1.61
N VAL A 6 2.66 -4.97 -2.44
CA VAL A 6 3.30 -5.44 -3.68
C VAL A 6 2.49 -4.96 -4.87
N ASP A 7 3.18 -4.34 -5.82
CA ASP A 7 2.69 -4.12 -7.16
C ASP A 7 3.38 -5.10 -8.13
N ASN A 8 2.66 -6.16 -8.50
CA ASN A 8 3.15 -7.16 -9.44
C ASN A 8 3.31 -6.61 -10.86
N SER A 9 2.60 -5.52 -11.21
CA SER A 9 2.64 -4.95 -12.56
C SER A 9 3.96 -4.21 -12.84
N THR A 10 4.45 -3.49 -11.83
CA THR A 10 5.71 -2.74 -11.89
C THR A 10 6.88 -3.49 -11.24
N LYS A 11 6.61 -4.66 -10.63
CA LYS A 11 7.56 -5.41 -9.80
C LYS A 11 8.18 -4.54 -8.71
N GLN A 12 7.35 -3.76 -8.03
CA GLN A 12 7.76 -2.93 -6.91
C GLN A 12 7.07 -3.39 -5.62
N PHE A 13 7.72 -3.12 -4.49
CA PHE A 13 7.06 -3.29 -3.20
C PHE A 13 7.43 -2.19 -2.21
N ASP A 14 6.50 -1.88 -1.32
CA ASP A 14 6.71 -1.05 -0.14
C ASP A 14 6.76 -1.94 1.10
N TYR A 15 7.55 -1.57 2.09
CA TYR A 15 7.75 -2.38 3.29
C TYR A 15 7.68 -1.56 4.58
N PHE A 16 6.84 -2.04 5.49
CA PHE A 16 6.57 -1.42 6.78
C PHE A 16 7.00 -2.37 7.91
N MET A 17 8.13 -2.03 8.53
CA MET A 17 8.62 -2.74 9.73
C MET A 17 7.83 -2.34 10.97
N HIS A 18 7.54 -3.34 11.82
CA HIS A 18 6.95 -3.12 13.14
C HIS A 18 5.65 -2.28 13.15
N ALA A 19 4.86 -2.32 12.07
CA ALA A 19 3.57 -1.67 12.01
C ALA A 19 2.60 -2.25 13.06
N SER A 20 1.91 -1.39 13.80
CA SER A 20 0.83 -1.83 14.70
C SER A 20 -0.34 -2.39 13.90
N LEU A 21 -1.20 -3.18 14.56
CA LEU A 21 -2.40 -3.73 13.93
C LEU A 21 -3.29 -2.62 13.35
N ASP A 22 -3.45 -1.50 14.06
CA ASP A 22 -4.23 -0.36 13.56
C ASP A 22 -3.65 0.24 12.27
N ILE A 23 -2.33 0.39 12.20
CA ILE A 23 -1.65 0.91 11.00
C ILE A 23 -1.82 -0.08 9.84
N GLN A 24 -1.69 -1.38 10.09
CA GLN A 24 -1.89 -2.40 9.07
C GLN A 24 -3.32 -2.40 8.53
N ASN A 25 -4.31 -2.40 9.43
CA ASN A 25 -5.73 -2.33 9.06
C ASN A 25 -6.03 -1.07 8.25
N HIS A 26 -5.44 0.06 8.64
CA HIS A 26 -5.57 1.32 7.91
C HIS A 26 -4.99 1.25 6.49
N ILE A 27 -3.75 0.75 6.35
CA ILE A 27 -3.11 0.56 5.03
C ILE A 27 -3.94 -0.41 4.17
N ILE A 28 -4.34 -1.56 4.71
CA ILE A 28 -5.16 -2.56 4.00
C ILE A 28 -6.47 -1.94 3.51
N ALA A 29 -7.17 -1.20 4.38
CA ALA A 29 -8.42 -0.55 4.02
C ALA A 29 -8.23 0.50 2.90
N ASN A 30 -7.14 1.26 2.93
CA ASN A 30 -6.81 2.21 1.87
C ASN A 30 -6.48 1.49 0.55
N ILE A 31 -5.64 0.46 0.57
CA ILE A 31 -5.28 -0.31 -0.64
C ILE A 31 -6.51 -0.97 -1.27
N LEU A 32 -7.45 -1.49 -0.48
CA LEU A 32 -8.71 -2.04 -1.01
C LEU A 32 -9.54 -0.99 -1.75
N LYS A 33 -9.61 0.24 -1.24
CA LYS A 33 -10.31 1.34 -1.91
C LYS A 33 -9.60 1.78 -3.18
N ILE A 34 -8.26 1.83 -3.15
CA ILE A 34 -7.42 2.15 -4.31
C ILE A 34 -7.62 1.10 -5.41
N ASN A 35 -7.50 -0.19 -5.09
CA ASN A 35 -7.74 -1.29 -6.03
C ASN A 35 -9.12 -1.20 -6.67
N LYS A 36 -10.17 -0.93 -5.86
CA LYS A 36 -11.53 -0.81 -6.38
C LYS A 36 -11.69 0.38 -7.33
N LYS A 37 -11.14 1.54 -6.99
CA LYS A 37 -11.30 2.77 -7.79
C LYS A 37 -10.46 2.74 -9.05
N ASN A 38 -9.18 2.38 -8.92
CA ASN A 38 -8.20 2.46 -9.99
C ASN A 38 -8.11 1.16 -10.81
N ASN A 39 -8.89 0.13 -10.45
CA ASN A 39 -8.83 -1.21 -11.04
C ASN A 39 -7.40 -1.80 -11.02
N THR A 40 -6.67 -1.54 -9.92
CA THR A 40 -5.32 -2.08 -9.69
C THR A 40 -5.39 -3.42 -8.95
N CYS A 41 -4.30 -4.19 -9.04
CA CYS A 41 -4.17 -5.51 -8.39
C CYS A 41 -3.05 -5.50 -7.33
N LEU A 42 -3.01 -4.47 -6.49
CA LEU A 42 -2.03 -4.37 -5.39
C LEU A 42 -2.32 -5.44 -4.34
N THR A 43 -1.27 -6.12 -3.87
CA THR A 43 -1.38 -7.16 -2.85
C THR A 43 -0.80 -6.65 -1.54
N VAL A 44 -1.50 -6.86 -0.42
CA VAL A 44 -0.98 -6.54 0.92
C VAL A 44 -0.73 -7.83 1.66
N ILE A 45 0.49 -8.00 2.18
CA ILE A 45 0.92 -9.23 2.86
C ILE A 45 1.44 -8.85 4.24
N THR A 46 0.88 -9.50 5.25
CA THR A 46 1.31 -9.39 6.64
C THR A 46 2.24 -10.54 6.99
N GLU A 47 3.18 -10.30 7.90
CA GLU A 47 4.07 -11.34 8.45
C GLU A 47 5.00 -11.98 7.42
N THR A 48 5.53 -11.17 6.50
CA THR A 48 6.48 -11.61 5.47
C THR A 48 7.83 -10.90 5.59
N GLU A 49 8.89 -11.54 5.11
CA GLU A 49 10.25 -11.01 5.03
C GLU A 49 10.51 -10.35 3.67
N THR A 50 11.28 -9.27 3.63
CA THR A 50 11.60 -8.54 2.39
C THR A 50 12.42 -9.36 1.40
N ASN A 51 13.28 -10.25 1.91
CA ASN A 51 14.21 -11.04 1.11
C ASN A 51 13.49 -11.87 0.03
N TYR A 52 12.27 -12.34 0.30
CA TYR A 52 11.49 -13.09 -0.67
C TYR A 52 11.23 -12.30 -1.98
N TYR A 53 10.87 -11.02 -1.86
CA TYR A 53 10.57 -10.19 -3.03
C TYR A 53 11.84 -9.70 -3.73
N GLU A 54 12.89 -9.41 -2.98
CA GLU A 54 14.20 -9.08 -3.53
C GLU A 54 14.77 -10.25 -4.36
N ASP A 55 14.68 -11.48 -3.86
CA ASP A 55 15.13 -12.69 -4.57
C ASP A 55 14.33 -12.95 -5.86
N LEU A 56 13.05 -12.54 -5.88
CA LEU A 56 12.21 -12.58 -7.08
C LEU A 56 12.48 -11.41 -8.07
N GLY A 57 13.42 -10.53 -7.74
CA GLY A 57 13.83 -9.39 -8.55
C GLY A 57 12.88 -8.20 -8.49
N TYR A 58 12.10 -8.08 -7.42
CA TYR A 58 11.30 -6.87 -7.18
C TYR A 58 12.19 -5.76 -6.62
N ILE A 59 11.78 -4.51 -6.87
CA ILE A 59 12.50 -3.32 -6.42
C ILE A 59 11.75 -2.70 -5.24
N ILE A 60 12.47 -2.42 -4.15
CA ILE A 60 11.90 -1.68 -3.03
C ILE A 60 11.59 -0.23 -3.44
N ASN A 61 10.36 0.21 -3.16
CA ASN A 61 9.88 1.57 -3.34
C ASN A 61 9.16 2.02 -2.06
N GLN A 62 9.91 2.66 -1.17
CA GLN A 62 9.41 3.17 0.12
C GLN A 62 8.39 4.32 0.00
N GLY A 63 8.20 4.86 -1.20
CA GLY A 63 7.20 5.89 -1.48
C GLY A 63 5.95 5.35 -2.18
N LEU A 64 5.88 4.04 -2.45
CA LEU A 64 4.80 3.46 -3.24
C LEU A 64 3.44 3.71 -2.60
N TYR A 65 3.28 3.43 -1.30
CA TYR A 65 2.02 3.67 -0.60
C TYR A 65 1.61 5.15 -0.62
N ASP A 66 2.57 6.03 -0.32
CA ASP A 66 2.35 7.46 -0.24
C ASP A 66 1.91 8.05 -1.59
N ASN A 67 2.51 7.57 -2.69
CA ASN A 67 2.16 7.94 -4.05
C ASN A 67 0.78 7.43 -4.44
N LEU A 68 0.45 6.18 -4.11
CA LEU A 68 -0.88 5.60 -4.40
C LEU A 68 -2.01 6.38 -3.72
N VAL A 69 -1.82 6.77 -2.45
CA VAL A 69 -2.79 7.61 -1.73
C VAL A 69 -2.90 8.99 -2.37
N PHE A 70 -1.77 9.59 -2.75
CA PHE A 70 -1.75 10.89 -3.42
C PHE A 70 -2.47 10.86 -4.78
N GLU A 71 -2.22 9.85 -5.60
CA GLU A 71 -2.88 9.66 -6.89
C GLU A 71 -4.38 9.43 -6.73
N TYR A 72 -4.79 8.64 -5.74
CA TYR A 72 -6.21 8.44 -5.42
C TYR A 72 -6.90 9.77 -5.08
N ASN A 73 -6.29 10.55 -4.19
CA ASN A 73 -6.85 11.82 -3.71
C ASN A 73 -6.84 12.91 -4.79
N SER A 74 -5.87 12.88 -5.71
CA SER A 74 -5.79 13.84 -6.83
C SER A 74 -6.85 13.60 -7.90
N ASN A 75 -7.45 12.40 -7.93
CA ASN A 75 -8.46 12.00 -8.92
C ASN A 75 -9.86 11.82 -8.31
N LEU A 76 -10.17 12.51 -7.21
CA LEU A 76 -11.51 12.46 -6.60
C LEU A 76 -12.56 13.14 -7.46
N VAL A 77 -13.73 12.52 -7.54
CA VAL A 77 -14.93 13.13 -8.13
C VAL A 77 -15.88 13.61 -7.03
N GLU A 78 -16.87 14.42 -7.40
CA GLU A 78 -17.83 15.00 -6.45
C GLU A 78 -18.52 13.91 -5.60
N GLY A 79 -18.46 14.08 -4.27
CA GLY A 79 -19.05 13.15 -3.30
C GLY A 79 -18.11 12.05 -2.80
N GLU A 80 -16.94 11.87 -3.39
CA GLU A 80 -15.92 10.96 -2.85
C GLU A 80 -15.13 11.59 -1.70
N LYS A 81 -14.59 10.75 -0.81
CA LYS A 81 -13.80 11.19 0.35
C LYS A 81 -12.32 10.89 0.14
N GLU A 82 -11.48 11.84 0.52
CA GLU A 82 -10.05 11.65 0.61
C GLU A 82 -9.67 10.50 1.53
N LEU A 83 -8.66 9.74 1.13
CA LEU A 83 -7.98 8.79 1.99
C LEU A 83 -7.02 9.55 2.88
N ILE A 84 -7.10 9.27 4.18
CA ILE A 84 -6.11 9.70 5.14
C ILE A 84 -4.86 8.84 4.93
N ARG A 85 -3.71 9.47 4.65
CA ARG A 85 -2.46 8.76 4.39
C ARG A 85 -2.00 7.97 5.63
N TRP A 86 -1.87 8.64 6.76
CA TRP A 86 -1.40 8.08 8.02
C TRP A 86 -2.36 8.41 9.16
N ILE A 87 -2.63 7.43 10.01
CA ILE A 87 -3.33 7.65 11.28
C ILE A 87 -2.29 7.93 12.37
N ASN A 88 -2.56 8.93 13.19
CA ASN A 88 -1.77 9.14 14.40
C ASN A 88 -2.17 8.07 15.43
N LYS A 89 -1.18 7.54 16.13
CA LYS A 89 -1.41 6.75 17.36
C LYS A 89 -1.82 7.67 18.51
#